data_AF-A0A2U2XG22-F1
#
_entry.id   AF-A0A2U2XG22-F1
#
_cell.length_a   1.000
_cell.length_b   1.000
_cell.length_c   1.000
_cell.angle_alpha   90.00
_cell.angle_beta   90.00
_cell.angle_gamma   90.00
#
_symmetry.space_group_name_H-M   'P 1'
#
loop_
_entity.id
_entity.type
_entity.pdbx_description
1 polymer ?
#
loop_
_entity_poly.entity_id
_entity_poly.type
_entity_poly.pdbx_seq_one_letter_code
_entity_poly.pdbx_strand_id
1 'polypeptide(L)'
;MSNAQNADRLPVIVLYEANHWTFYPHSESPVFALYDDGTVIFSNKKESGFTLDYSYEVLDSSSFYSLLKDLNYKEVLSKEEYNNTLVDYTSQPQNYFYFFEGNNRYAYYYYGSLKKDMKSRKKASKKVVELYDKLAYYKSDNAKRWTPELIELMVQIRNGNEGVTWPDSLPDFNSSNTVKRDSIFYSLYLTPQEYKVYEKLNEKKSKEDSFVINGKECFILIRYPFPKEYYWME
;
A
#
# COMPACT_ATOMS: atom_id res chain seq x y z
N MET A 1 -14.12 -16.20 -17.39
CA MET A 1 -14.20 -16.33 -15.91
C MET A 1 -14.04 -14.92 -15.36
N SER A 2 -15.15 -14.29 -15.00
CA SER A 2 -15.18 -12.90 -14.53
C SER A 2 -14.61 -12.80 -13.12
N ASN A 3 -13.51 -12.06 -12.96
CA ASN A 3 -13.05 -11.58 -11.65
C ASN A 3 -14.04 -10.52 -11.16
N ALA A 4 -15.18 -10.98 -10.66
CA ALA A 4 -16.13 -10.20 -9.90
C ALA A 4 -15.93 -10.56 -8.41
N GLN A 5 -14.72 -10.34 -7.90
CA GLN A 5 -14.41 -10.55 -6.49
C GLN A 5 -13.91 -9.21 -5.92
N ASN A 6 -14.51 -8.79 -4.79
CA ASN A 6 -13.96 -7.88 -3.76
C ASN A 6 -14.67 -6.53 -3.51
N ALA A 7 -15.97 -6.43 -3.74
CA ALA A 7 -16.76 -5.29 -3.27
C ALA A 7 -17.31 -5.45 -1.83
N ASP A 8 -17.31 -6.66 -1.25
CA ASP A 8 -18.02 -6.91 0.03
C ASP A 8 -17.12 -7.30 1.22
N ARG A 9 -15.83 -7.58 1.01
CA ARG A 9 -14.91 -7.89 2.11
C ARG A 9 -14.57 -6.64 2.90
N LEU A 10 -14.63 -6.72 4.23
CA LEU A 10 -14.26 -5.62 5.11
C LEU A 10 -12.90 -5.89 5.76
N PRO A 11 -12.02 -4.88 5.83
CA PRO A 11 -10.75 -5.01 6.52
C PRO A 11 -10.98 -5.29 8.01
N VAL A 12 -10.20 -6.20 8.59
CA VAL A 12 -10.19 -6.50 10.02
C VAL A 12 -9.02 -5.82 10.70
N ILE A 13 -7.82 -5.98 10.13
CA ILE A 13 -6.60 -5.29 10.55
C ILE A 13 -5.71 -5.01 9.33
N VAL A 14 -5.14 -3.82 9.28
CA VAL A 14 -4.22 -3.35 8.24
C VAL A 14 -2.98 -2.77 8.90
N LEU A 15 -1.81 -3.18 8.42
CA LEU A 15 -0.55 -2.49 8.68
C LEU A 15 -0.17 -1.69 7.45
N TYR A 16 -0.02 -0.38 7.63
CA TYR A 16 0.40 0.55 6.60
C TYR A 16 1.65 1.31 7.06
N GLU A 17 2.65 1.40 6.17
CA GLU A 17 3.88 2.15 6.40
C GLU A 17 3.95 3.31 5.41
N ALA A 18 4.03 4.54 5.92
CA ALA A 18 4.24 5.73 5.10
C ALA A 18 5.68 6.20 5.22
N ASN A 19 6.31 6.58 4.10
CA ASN A 19 7.65 7.10 4.08
C ASN A 19 7.62 8.61 3.80
N HIS A 20 8.13 9.42 4.72
CA HIS A 20 8.14 10.90 4.60
C HIS A 20 8.99 11.43 3.45
N TRP A 21 9.83 10.59 2.86
CA TRP A 21 10.70 10.96 1.75
C TRP A 21 10.05 10.78 0.38
N THR A 22 8.83 10.25 0.30
CA THR A 22 8.14 10.15 -0.98
C THR A 22 7.55 11.51 -1.34
N PHE A 23 7.78 11.97 -2.58
CA PHE A 23 7.20 13.22 -3.10
C PHE A 23 5.66 13.21 -3.15
N TYR A 24 5.06 12.07 -2.83
CA TYR A 24 3.64 11.80 -2.87
C TYR A 24 3.23 11.16 -1.55
N PRO A 25 2.61 11.93 -0.65
CA PRO A 25 1.92 11.38 0.50
C PRO A 25 1.03 10.23 0.03
N HIS A 26 1.06 9.12 0.76
CA HIS A 26 0.23 7.94 0.49
C HIS A 26 0.53 7.19 -0.81
N SER A 27 1.71 7.41 -1.41
CA SER A 27 2.15 6.60 -2.56
C SER A 27 2.49 5.16 -2.24
N GLU A 28 2.57 4.82 -0.96
CA GLU A 28 2.80 3.48 -0.47
C GLU A 28 1.51 2.64 -0.52
N SER A 29 1.68 1.35 -0.79
CA SER A 29 0.66 0.33 -0.57
C SER A 29 0.80 -0.25 0.84
N PRO A 30 -0.30 -0.76 1.45
CA PRO A 30 -0.23 -1.46 2.73
C PRO A 30 0.81 -2.59 2.73
N VAL A 31 1.36 -2.87 3.92
CA VAL A 31 2.30 -3.98 4.11
C VAL A 31 1.53 -5.28 4.31
N PHE A 32 0.41 -5.21 5.02
CA PHE A 32 -0.43 -6.35 5.36
C PHE A 32 -1.88 -5.91 5.51
N ALA A 33 -2.83 -6.73 5.06
CA ALA A 33 -4.24 -6.61 5.38
C ALA A 33 -4.87 -7.98 5.55
N LEU A 34 -5.65 -8.15 6.63
CA LEU A 34 -6.55 -9.27 6.87
C LEU A 34 -7.99 -8.79 6.70
N TYR A 35 -8.81 -9.56 5.99
CA TYR A 35 -10.23 -9.29 5.74
C TYR A 35 -11.13 -10.29 6.47
N ASP A 36 -12.38 -9.93 6.67
CA ASP A 36 -13.41 -10.72 7.36
C ASP A 36 -13.78 -12.03 6.67
N ASP A 37 -13.59 -12.12 5.35
CA ASP A 37 -13.74 -13.34 4.55
C ASP A 37 -12.55 -14.31 4.66
N GLY A 38 -11.55 -14.00 5.50
CA GLY A 38 -10.34 -14.79 5.66
C GLY A 38 -9.24 -14.49 4.64
N THR A 39 -9.47 -13.56 3.70
CA THR A 39 -8.41 -13.13 2.80
C THR A 39 -7.29 -12.43 3.57
N VAL A 40 -6.06 -12.81 3.28
CA VAL A 40 -4.86 -12.09 3.70
C VAL A 40 -4.14 -11.60 2.45
N ILE A 41 -3.74 -10.33 2.42
CA ILE A 41 -2.85 -9.78 1.39
C ILE A 41 -1.63 -9.20 2.10
N PHE A 42 -0.43 -9.58 1.68
CA PHE A 42 0.80 -9.19 2.36
C PHE A 42 1.97 -8.99 1.39
N SER A 43 2.85 -8.08 1.77
CA SER A 43 4.05 -7.73 1.01
C SER A 43 5.12 -8.81 1.15
N ASN A 44 5.70 -9.22 0.01
CA ASN A 44 6.85 -10.12 -0.01
C ASN A 44 8.18 -9.37 0.14
N LYS A 45 8.16 -8.03 0.26
CA LYS A 45 9.37 -7.20 0.26
C LYS A 45 10.28 -7.53 1.44
N LYS A 46 11.44 -8.10 1.16
CA LYS A 46 12.48 -8.32 2.17
C LYS A 46 13.34 -7.08 2.44
N GLU A 47 13.64 -6.26 1.44
CA GLU A 47 14.37 -4.99 1.61
C GLU A 47 14.35 -4.18 0.30
N SER A 48 14.47 -2.86 0.43
CA SER A 48 14.45 -1.81 -0.62
C SER A 48 14.39 -2.28 -2.09
N GLY A 49 13.17 -2.31 -2.63
CA GLY A 49 12.92 -2.45 -4.06
C GLY A 49 11.66 -1.67 -4.44
N PHE A 50 11.70 -1.00 -5.60
CA PHE A 50 10.54 -0.38 -6.23
C PHE A 50 9.55 -1.41 -6.80
N THR A 51 9.96 -2.68 -6.86
CA THR A 51 9.11 -3.78 -7.33
C THR A 51 8.01 -4.07 -6.32
N LEU A 52 6.76 -3.89 -6.74
CA LEU A 52 5.59 -4.29 -5.96
C LEU A 52 5.42 -5.81 -6.08
N ASP A 53 5.69 -6.52 -4.99
CA ASP A 53 5.54 -7.96 -4.89
C ASP A 53 4.71 -8.30 -3.66
N TYR A 54 3.56 -8.89 -3.94
CA TYR A 54 2.52 -9.18 -2.97
C TYR A 54 2.01 -10.59 -3.16
N SER A 55 1.64 -11.21 -2.05
CA SER A 55 0.97 -12.49 -2.01
C SER A 55 -0.41 -12.36 -1.37
N TYR A 56 -1.29 -13.30 -1.69
CA TYR A 56 -2.55 -13.48 -0.99
C TYR A 56 -2.83 -14.95 -0.70
N GLU A 57 -3.62 -15.17 0.34
CA GLU A 57 -4.22 -16.45 0.69
C GLU A 57 -5.65 -16.20 1.18
N VAL A 58 -6.52 -17.20 1.05
CA VAL A 58 -7.83 -17.22 1.73
C VAL A 58 -7.77 -18.29 2.80
N LEU A 59 -7.78 -17.87 4.06
CA LEU A 59 -7.73 -18.76 5.20
C LEU A 59 -9.08 -19.45 5.40
N ASP A 60 -9.05 -20.73 5.79
CA ASP A 60 -10.25 -21.35 6.34
C ASP A 60 -10.61 -20.74 7.70
N SER A 61 -11.84 -20.98 8.17
CA SER A 61 -12.33 -20.38 9.41
C SER A 61 -11.45 -20.68 10.63
N SER A 62 -10.90 -21.90 10.72
CA SER A 62 -10.03 -22.30 11.83
C SER A 62 -8.73 -21.50 11.82
N SER A 63 -8.08 -21.40 10.66
CA SER A 63 -6.84 -20.67 10.44
C SER A 63 -7.04 -19.17 10.63
N PHE A 64 -8.17 -18.63 10.19
CA PHE A 64 -8.57 -17.24 10.41
C PHE A 64 -8.68 -16.90 11.91
N TYR A 65 -9.46 -17.67 12.67
CA TYR A 65 -9.60 -17.43 14.11
C TYR A 65 -8.30 -17.69 14.89
N SER A 66 -7.51 -18.68 14.45
CA SER A 66 -6.18 -18.93 15.01
C SER A 66 -5.26 -17.72 14.80
N LEU A 67 -5.25 -17.13 13.59
CA LEU A 67 -4.48 -15.93 13.29
C LEU A 67 -4.95 -14.74 14.13
N LEU A 68 -6.26 -14.49 14.23
CA LEU A 68 -6.80 -13.40 15.07
C LEU A 68 -6.36 -13.54 16.54
N LYS A 69 -6.42 -14.76 17.09
CA LYS A 69 -5.98 -15.05 18.45
C LYS A 69 -4.48 -14.85 18.63
N ASP A 70 -3.67 -15.28 17.67
CA ASP A 70 -2.22 -15.11 17.72
C ASP A 70 -1.80 -13.64 17.62
N LEU A 71 -2.45 -12.87 16.74
CA LEU A 71 -2.21 -11.43 16.62
C LEU A 71 -2.60 -10.69 17.90
N ASN A 72 -3.71 -11.08 18.54
CA ASN A 72 -4.24 -10.44 19.76
C ASN A 72 -4.26 -8.90 19.69
N TYR A 73 -4.46 -8.35 18.49
CA TYR A 73 -4.19 -6.94 18.20
C TYR A 73 -5.07 -5.98 19.00
N LYS A 74 -6.32 -6.37 19.31
CA LYS A 74 -7.24 -5.57 20.11
C LYS A 74 -6.73 -5.35 21.51
N GLU A 75 -6.27 -6.41 22.18
CA GLU A 75 -5.71 -6.30 23.52
C GLU A 75 -4.40 -5.52 23.52
N VAL A 76 -3.56 -5.71 22.49
CA VAL A 76 -2.30 -4.98 22.36
C VAL A 76 -2.56 -3.48 22.17
N LEU A 77 -3.35 -3.10 21.16
CA LEU A 77 -3.52 -1.70 20.77
C LEU A 77 -4.42 -0.93 21.75
N SER A 78 -5.45 -1.55 22.34
CA SER A 78 -6.33 -0.84 23.31
C SER A 78 -5.62 -0.32 24.57
N LYS A 79 -4.41 -0.80 24.85
CA LYS A 79 -3.56 -0.35 25.98
C LYS A 79 -2.59 0.76 25.60
N GLU A 80 -2.52 1.13 24.34
CA GLU A 80 -1.60 2.12 23.80
C GLU A 80 -2.31 3.46 23.59
N GLU A 81 -1.54 4.56 23.55
CA GLU A 81 -2.07 5.83 23.07
C GLU A 81 -2.28 5.77 21.54
N TYR A 82 -3.21 6.55 21.01
CA TYR A 82 -3.45 6.57 19.56
C TYR A 82 -2.30 7.20 18.76
N ASN A 83 -1.53 8.10 19.37
CA ASN A 83 -0.43 8.82 18.71
C ASN A 83 0.85 8.70 19.53
N ASN A 84 1.84 7.98 18.98
CA ASN A 84 3.09 7.68 19.67
C ASN A 84 4.28 8.24 18.89
N THR A 85 4.96 9.23 19.47
CA THR A 85 6.23 9.74 18.95
C THR A 85 7.38 8.89 19.47
N LEU A 86 7.92 8.00 18.65
CA LEU A 86 8.98 7.06 19.07
C LEU A 86 10.39 7.68 19.02
N VAL A 87 10.57 8.70 18.21
CA VAL A 87 11.83 9.45 18.04
C VAL A 87 11.53 10.92 17.77
N ASP A 88 12.49 11.79 18.07
CA ASP A 88 12.38 13.25 18.00
C ASP A 88 13.06 13.87 16.77
N TYR A 89 13.64 13.05 15.88
CA TYR A 89 14.22 13.53 14.62
C TYR A 89 13.16 13.65 13.52
N THR A 90 13.40 14.54 12.56
CA THR A 90 12.50 14.76 11.41
C THR A 90 12.58 13.62 10.39
N SER A 91 11.57 13.59 9.51
CA SER A 91 11.53 12.74 8.32
C SER A 91 11.62 11.24 8.60
N GLN A 92 10.96 10.79 9.67
CA GLN A 92 10.90 9.38 10.02
C GLN A 92 9.69 8.72 9.37
N PRO A 93 9.77 7.44 8.98
CA PRO A 93 8.61 6.72 8.50
C PRO A 93 7.55 6.64 9.61
N GLN A 94 6.31 6.51 9.18
CA GLN A 94 5.14 6.34 10.03
C GLN A 94 4.60 4.93 9.87
N ASN A 95 4.12 4.37 10.96
CA ASN A 95 3.46 3.07 10.98
C ASN A 95 2.04 3.28 11.50
N TYR A 96 1.09 2.76 10.75
CA TYR A 96 -0.32 2.84 11.05
C TYR A 96 -0.86 1.43 11.21
N PHE A 97 -1.47 1.18 12.36
CA PHE A 97 -2.31 0.01 12.58
C PHE A 97 -3.76 0.47 12.51
N TYR A 98 -4.46 0.02 11.48
CA TYR A 98 -5.90 0.20 11.38
C TYR A 98 -6.59 -1.09 11.77
N PHE A 99 -7.63 -1.02 12.60
CA PHE A 99 -8.53 -2.16 12.79
C PHE A 99 -9.97 -1.70 12.93
N PHE A 100 -10.88 -2.64 12.70
CA PHE A 100 -12.30 -2.35 12.55
C PHE A 100 -13.15 -3.20 13.50
N GLU A 101 -14.12 -2.55 14.15
CA GLU A 101 -15.13 -3.22 14.97
C GLU A 101 -16.52 -2.70 14.62
N GLY A 102 -17.30 -3.53 13.92
CA GLY A 102 -18.55 -3.06 13.33
C GLY A 102 -18.28 -1.91 12.36
N ASN A 103 -18.89 -0.75 12.64
CA ASN A 103 -18.70 0.47 11.84
C ASN A 103 -17.59 1.39 12.36
N ASN A 104 -16.91 1.01 13.45
CA ASN A 104 -15.86 1.84 14.05
C ASN A 104 -14.50 1.52 13.43
N ARG A 105 -13.77 2.57 13.07
CA ARG A 105 -12.37 2.52 12.64
C ARG A 105 -11.47 3.00 13.78
N TYR A 106 -10.49 2.20 14.13
CA TYR A 106 -9.44 2.55 15.09
C TYR A 106 -8.11 2.69 14.34
N ALA A 107 -7.38 3.77 14.60
CA ALA A 107 -6.10 4.06 13.96
C ALA A 107 -5.05 4.35 15.04
N TYR A 108 -4.03 3.51 15.12
CA TYR A 108 -2.89 3.68 16.01
C TYR A 108 -1.66 4.07 15.20
N TYR A 109 -1.11 5.22 15.55
CA TYR A 109 -0.06 5.88 14.83
C TYR A 109 1.25 5.86 15.63
N TYR A 110 2.33 5.49 14.95
CA TYR A 110 3.68 5.47 15.50
C TYR A 110 4.65 6.21 14.57
N TYR A 111 5.18 7.34 15.03
CA TYR A 111 6.19 8.13 14.32
C TYR A 111 7.59 7.63 14.68
N GLY A 112 8.29 7.00 13.73
CA GLY A 112 9.56 6.30 13.94
C GLY A 112 9.53 4.90 13.36
N SER A 113 10.64 4.41 12.79
CA SER A 113 10.64 3.12 12.08
C SER A 113 10.54 1.92 13.03
N LEU A 114 9.40 1.23 13.04
CA LEU A 114 9.29 -0.07 13.73
C LEU A 114 10.02 -1.19 12.95
N LYS A 115 10.30 -0.99 11.66
CA LYS A 115 11.01 -1.96 10.82
C LYS A 115 12.45 -2.21 11.24
N LYS A 116 13.23 -1.14 11.39
CA LYS A 116 14.70 -1.23 11.48
C LYS A 116 15.34 -0.29 12.51
N ASP A 117 14.64 0.74 12.99
CA ASP A 117 15.22 1.67 13.94
C ASP A 117 15.15 1.13 15.37
N MET A 118 16.31 0.77 15.92
CA MET A 118 16.42 0.23 17.28
C MET A 118 16.01 1.25 18.35
N LYS A 119 16.13 2.56 18.10
CA LYS A 119 15.66 3.56 19.06
C LYS A 119 14.12 3.54 19.14
N SER A 120 13.46 3.61 17.98
CA SER A 120 12.00 3.52 17.88
C SER A 120 11.47 2.22 18.50
N ARG A 121 12.06 1.07 18.15
CA ARG A 121 11.66 -0.24 18.67
C ARG A 121 11.85 -0.38 20.18
N LYS A 122 12.86 0.27 20.79
CA LYS A 122 13.05 0.25 22.25
C LYS A 122 12.05 1.12 23.00
N LYS A 123 11.55 2.20 22.37
CA LYS A 123 10.58 3.10 22.98
C LYS A 123 9.15 2.57 22.87
N ALA A 124 8.81 1.90 21.77
CA ALA A 124 7.53 1.22 21.62
C ALA A 124 7.39 0.07 22.64
N SER A 125 6.15 -0.25 23.02
CA SER A 125 5.92 -1.40 23.89
C SER A 125 6.35 -2.69 23.20
N LYS A 126 6.85 -3.65 23.98
CA LYS A 126 7.31 -4.95 23.43
C LYS A 126 6.19 -5.64 22.63
N LYS A 127 4.94 -5.49 23.08
CA LYS A 127 3.76 -6.10 22.44
C LYS A 127 3.43 -5.47 21.09
N VAL A 128 3.58 -4.14 20.96
CA VAL A 128 3.44 -3.45 19.67
C VAL A 128 4.51 -3.90 18.68
N VAL A 129 5.76 -4.02 19.14
CA VAL A 129 6.86 -4.50 18.29
C VAL A 129 6.62 -5.96 17.84
N GLU A 130 6.17 -6.82 18.75
CA GLU A 130 5.78 -8.21 18.42
C GLU A 130 4.63 -8.24 17.40
N LEU A 131 3.59 -7.42 17.56
CA LEU A 131 2.48 -7.32 16.61
C LEU A 131 2.95 -6.81 15.24
N TYR A 132 3.77 -5.76 15.23
CA TYR A 132 4.38 -5.24 14.01
C TYR A 132 5.12 -6.34 13.26
N ASP A 133 6.00 -7.07 13.93
CA ASP A 133 6.82 -8.11 13.31
C ASP A 133 5.94 -9.23 12.72
N LYS A 134 4.87 -9.63 13.42
CA LYS A 134 3.92 -10.64 12.91
C LYS A 134 3.22 -10.21 11.62
N LEU A 135 2.81 -8.95 11.53
CA LEU A 135 2.11 -8.43 10.35
C LEU A 135 3.09 -8.13 9.21
N ALA A 136 4.18 -7.42 9.49
CA ALA A 136 5.16 -6.98 8.50
C ALA A 136 5.95 -8.12 7.86
N TYR A 137 6.15 -9.22 8.60
CA TYR A 137 6.87 -10.40 8.15
C TYR A 137 5.99 -11.65 8.02
N TYR A 138 4.66 -11.45 7.93
CA TYR A 138 3.72 -12.54 7.67
C TYR A 138 4.11 -13.30 6.40
N LYS A 139 4.03 -14.62 6.47
CA LYS A 139 4.30 -15.54 5.35
C LYS A 139 3.36 -16.72 5.44
N SER A 140 3.06 -17.29 4.28
CA SER A 140 2.34 -18.54 4.17
C SER A 140 2.88 -19.35 2.98
N ASP A 141 3.02 -20.65 3.19
CA ASP A 141 3.46 -21.59 2.16
C ASP A 141 2.37 -21.86 1.11
N ASN A 142 1.11 -21.54 1.42
CA ASN A 142 -0.03 -21.71 0.52
C ASN A 142 -0.34 -20.43 -0.29
N ALA A 143 0.40 -19.35 -0.05
CA ALA A 143 0.09 -18.07 -0.64
C ALA A 143 0.39 -18.06 -2.15
N LYS A 144 -0.46 -17.35 -2.90
CA LYS A 144 -0.31 -17.13 -4.34
C LYS A 144 0.08 -15.68 -4.59
N ARG A 145 0.76 -15.42 -5.70
CA ARG A 145 1.03 -14.03 -6.12
C ARG A 145 -0.30 -13.26 -6.25
N TRP A 146 -0.33 -12.06 -5.69
CA TRP A 146 -1.46 -11.15 -5.76
C TRP A 146 -1.18 -9.99 -6.71
N THR A 147 -2.21 -9.56 -7.41
CA THR A 147 -2.21 -8.35 -8.25
C THR A 147 -3.62 -7.78 -8.22
N PRO A 148 -3.78 -6.47 -8.00
CA PRO A 148 -5.11 -5.87 -7.96
C PRO A 148 -5.77 -5.85 -9.35
N GLU A 149 -7.09 -5.67 -9.37
CA GLU A 149 -7.84 -5.52 -10.63
C GLU A 149 -7.49 -4.22 -11.37
N LEU A 150 -7.14 -3.20 -10.60
CA LEU A 150 -6.64 -1.93 -11.11
C LEU A 150 -5.35 -1.57 -10.38
N ILE A 151 -4.32 -1.25 -11.14
CA ILE A 151 -3.04 -0.77 -10.66
C ILE A 151 -3.05 0.75 -10.80
N GLU A 152 -2.75 1.46 -9.72
CA GLU A 152 -2.74 2.91 -9.70
C GLU A 152 -1.37 3.41 -10.15
N LEU A 153 -1.37 4.24 -11.19
CA LEU A 153 -0.24 5.09 -11.56
C LEU A 153 -0.50 6.48 -11.00
N MET A 154 0.28 6.87 -10.01
CA MET A 154 0.26 8.22 -9.47
C MET A 154 1.18 9.09 -10.33
N VAL A 155 0.59 10.08 -10.97
CA VAL A 155 1.25 10.91 -11.98
C VAL A 155 1.36 12.34 -11.47
N GLN A 156 2.57 12.90 -11.54
CA GLN A 156 2.86 14.31 -11.29
C GLN A 156 3.32 14.94 -12.57
N ILE A 157 2.62 15.99 -12.97
CA ILE A 157 3.03 16.85 -14.06
C ILE A 157 4.29 17.61 -13.63
N ARG A 158 5.28 17.62 -14.52
CA ARG A 158 6.51 18.41 -14.43
C ARG A 158 6.51 19.52 -15.49
N ASN A 159 7.46 20.44 -15.35
CA ASN A 159 7.68 21.49 -16.34
C ASN A 159 8.55 20.95 -17.47
N GLY A 160 7.93 20.60 -18.59
CA GLY A 160 8.63 20.16 -19.80
C GLY A 160 7.70 19.39 -20.73
N ASN A 161 8.25 18.97 -21.87
CA ASN A 161 7.57 18.19 -22.91
C ASN A 161 8.49 17.14 -23.56
N GLU A 162 9.64 16.87 -22.95
CA GLU A 162 10.57 15.84 -23.38
C GLU A 162 10.31 14.56 -22.59
N GLY A 163 10.54 13.40 -23.19
CA GLY A 163 10.36 12.10 -22.55
C GLY A 163 9.79 11.04 -23.48
N VAL A 164 9.54 9.86 -22.92
CA VAL A 164 8.94 8.73 -23.64
C VAL A 164 7.46 9.02 -23.88
N THR A 165 7.05 9.00 -25.16
CA THR A 165 5.65 9.20 -25.55
C THR A 165 4.74 8.18 -24.90
N TRP A 166 3.69 8.66 -24.23
CA TRP A 166 2.65 7.82 -23.66
C TRP A 166 1.81 7.18 -24.78
N PRO A 167 1.62 5.85 -24.77
CA PRO A 167 0.83 5.17 -25.79
C PRO A 167 -0.65 5.53 -25.69
N ASP A 168 -1.30 5.78 -26.84
CA ASP A 168 -2.75 6.02 -26.91
C ASP A 168 -3.61 4.83 -26.43
N SER A 169 -3.01 3.65 -26.34
CA SER A 169 -3.67 2.45 -25.80
C SER A 169 -3.76 2.45 -24.26
N LEU A 170 -3.08 3.37 -23.58
CA LEU A 170 -3.11 3.49 -22.13
C LEU A 170 -4.00 4.68 -21.71
N PRO A 171 -4.69 4.60 -20.57
CA PRO A 171 -5.40 5.74 -19.98
C PRO A 171 -4.51 6.99 -19.85
N ASP A 172 -5.10 8.15 -20.09
CA ASP A 172 -4.48 9.48 -20.07
C ASP A 172 -5.25 10.44 -19.13
N PHE A 173 -4.94 11.73 -19.17
CA PHE A 173 -5.64 12.72 -18.33
C PHE A 173 -7.10 12.98 -18.67
N ASN A 174 -7.58 12.53 -19.84
CA ASN A 174 -8.95 12.71 -20.31
C ASN A 174 -9.78 11.44 -20.19
N SER A 175 -9.17 10.32 -19.78
CA SER A 175 -9.83 9.03 -19.63
C SER A 175 -10.85 9.07 -18.50
N SER A 176 -11.99 8.40 -18.68
CA SER A 176 -13.13 8.51 -17.75
C SER A 176 -12.85 7.99 -16.34
N ASN A 177 -11.86 7.13 -16.19
CA ASN A 177 -11.42 6.56 -14.90
C ASN A 177 -10.25 7.32 -14.28
N THR A 178 -9.78 8.41 -14.88
CA THR A 178 -8.70 9.23 -14.33
C THR A 178 -9.20 10.13 -13.21
N VAL A 179 -8.50 10.13 -12.09
CA VAL A 179 -8.82 10.98 -10.93
C VAL A 179 -7.82 12.11 -10.84
N LYS A 180 -8.28 13.35 -11.04
CA LYS A 180 -7.48 14.55 -10.74
C LYS A 180 -7.45 14.76 -9.23
N ARG A 181 -6.26 14.62 -8.63
CA ARG A 181 -6.05 14.77 -7.18
C ARG A 181 -5.79 16.23 -6.80
N ASP A 182 -5.05 16.95 -7.65
CA ASP A 182 -4.76 18.38 -7.50
C ASP A 182 -4.38 18.98 -8.88
N SER A 183 -3.91 20.24 -8.91
CA SER A 183 -3.43 20.97 -10.08
C SER A 183 -2.37 20.23 -10.90
N ILE A 184 -1.44 19.54 -10.22
CA ILE A 184 -0.33 18.82 -10.85
C ILE A 184 -0.33 17.31 -10.61
N PHE A 185 -1.32 16.77 -9.88
CA PHE A 185 -1.37 15.36 -9.47
C PHE A 185 -2.61 14.63 -10.00
N TYR A 186 -2.39 13.44 -10.56
CA TYR A 186 -3.41 12.59 -11.15
C TYR A 186 -3.20 11.13 -10.70
N SER A 187 -4.28 10.36 -10.63
CA SER A 187 -4.25 8.91 -10.56
C SER A 187 -4.83 8.33 -11.85
N LEU A 188 -4.02 7.57 -12.58
CA LEU A 188 -4.47 6.75 -13.71
C LEU A 188 -4.60 5.30 -13.22
N TYR A 189 -5.63 4.60 -13.66
CA TYR A 189 -5.87 3.21 -13.25
C TYR A 189 -5.73 2.27 -14.44
N LEU A 190 -4.79 1.33 -14.34
CA LEU A 190 -4.51 0.34 -15.38
C LEU A 190 -5.05 -1.04 -14.99
N THR A 191 -5.67 -1.73 -15.93
CA THR A 191 -5.88 -3.17 -15.85
C THR A 191 -4.54 -3.93 -15.84
N PRO A 192 -4.49 -5.21 -15.42
CA PRO A 192 -3.25 -5.99 -15.47
C PRO A 192 -2.66 -6.14 -16.88
N GLN A 193 -3.50 -6.10 -17.92
CA GLN A 193 -3.08 -6.15 -19.31
C GLN A 193 -2.43 -4.83 -19.76
N GLU A 194 -3.04 -3.69 -19.45
CA GLU A 194 -2.47 -2.37 -19.71
C GLU A 194 -1.18 -2.14 -18.91
N TYR A 195 -1.13 -2.62 -17.66
CA TYR A 195 0.07 -2.53 -16.84
C TYR A 195 1.26 -3.28 -17.48
N LYS A 196 1.04 -4.43 -18.11
CA LYS A 196 2.11 -5.11 -18.88
C LYS A 196 2.61 -4.29 -20.07
N VAL A 197 1.75 -3.47 -20.68
CA VAL A 197 2.17 -2.54 -21.75
C VAL A 197 3.02 -1.43 -21.15
N TYR A 198 2.60 -0.86 -20.01
CA TYR A 198 3.38 0.12 -19.26
C TYR A 198 4.74 -0.43 -18.81
N GLU A 199 4.81 -1.66 -18.28
CA GLU A 199 6.08 -2.29 -17.86
C GLU A 199 7.08 -2.36 -19.01
N LYS A 200 6.64 -2.84 -20.19
CA LYS A 200 7.48 -2.88 -21.40
C LYS A 200 7.92 -1.51 -21.88
N LEU A 201 7.09 -0.48 -21.69
CA LEU A 201 7.45 0.90 -22.02
C LEU A 201 8.50 1.42 -21.03
N ASN A 202 8.31 1.17 -19.75
CA ASN A 202 9.21 1.58 -18.67
C ASN A 202 10.57 0.86 -18.73
N GLU A 203 10.62 -0.37 -19.23
CA GLU A 203 11.89 -1.09 -19.49
C GLU A 203 12.75 -0.43 -20.58
N LYS A 204 12.12 0.25 -21.55
CA LYS A 204 12.82 0.95 -22.64
C LYS A 204 13.29 2.35 -22.24
N LYS A 205 12.82 2.84 -21.11
CA LYS A 205 13.03 4.17 -20.60
C LYS A 205 14.40 4.24 -19.92
N SER A 206 15.20 5.26 -20.23
CA SER A 206 16.41 5.54 -19.46
C SER A 206 16.03 5.91 -18.03
N LYS A 207 16.98 5.80 -17.09
CA LYS A 207 16.75 6.15 -15.69
C LYS A 207 16.38 7.63 -15.50
N GLU A 208 16.76 8.49 -16.44
CA GLU A 208 16.55 9.94 -16.42
C GLU A 208 15.31 10.39 -17.18
N ASP A 209 14.82 9.56 -18.09
CA ASP A 209 13.68 9.92 -18.92
C ASP A 209 12.43 10.13 -18.05
N SER A 210 11.47 10.88 -18.57
CA SER A 210 10.12 11.06 -18.04
C SER A 210 9.11 10.49 -19.04
N PHE A 211 7.82 10.54 -18.73
CA PHE A 211 6.77 10.21 -19.68
C PHE A 211 6.10 11.49 -20.19
N VAL A 212 5.68 11.51 -21.45
CA VAL A 212 4.88 12.63 -21.98
C VAL A 212 3.45 12.15 -22.18
N ILE A 213 2.54 12.60 -21.32
CA ILE A 213 1.09 12.32 -21.36
C ILE A 213 0.37 13.59 -21.78
N ASN A 214 -0.38 13.57 -22.88
CA ASN A 214 -1.11 14.72 -23.41
C ASN A 214 -0.25 15.98 -23.55
N GLY A 215 1.00 15.81 -24.01
CA GLY A 215 1.97 16.89 -24.20
C GLY A 215 2.60 17.44 -22.92
N LYS A 216 2.38 16.79 -21.76
CA LYS A 216 2.96 17.20 -20.49
C LYS A 216 3.98 16.18 -20.02
N GLU A 217 5.16 16.64 -19.65
CA GLU A 217 6.14 15.81 -18.97
C GLU A 217 5.63 15.35 -17.60
N CYS A 218 5.86 14.09 -17.27
CA CYS A 218 5.31 13.43 -16.10
C CYS A 218 6.31 12.52 -15.39
N PHE A 219 6.25 12.51 -14.06
CA PHE A 219 6.83 11.46 -13.23
C PHE A 219 5.73 10.52 -12.73
N ILE A 220 6.01 9.22 -12.76
CA ILE A 220 5.03 8.19 -12.42
C ILE A 220 5.55 7.35 -11.25
N LEU A 221 4.71 7.19 -10.23
CA LEU A 221 4.84 6.17 -9.20
C LEU A 221 3.76 5.11 -9.40
N ILE A 222 4.07 3.87 -9.00
CA ILE A 222 3.16 2.74 -9.12
C ILE A 222 2.73 2.35 -7.72
N ARG A 223 1.44 2.08 -7.56
CA ARG A 223 0.82 1.64 -6.31
C ARG A 223 -0.17 0.52 -6.58
N TYR A 224 -0.20 -0.48 -5.70
CA TYR A 224 -1.21 -1.54 -5.73
C TYR A 224 -2.28 -1.21 -4.69
N PRO A 225 -3.46 -0.70 -5.11
CA PRO A 225 -4.54 -0.42 -4.17
C PRO A 225 -5.12 -1.71 -3.63
N PHE A 226 -5.16 -1.84 -2.32
CA PHE A 226 -5.82 -2.93 -1.62
C PHE A 226 -7.35 -2.75 -1.67
N PRO A 227 -8.13 -3.86 -1.65
CA PRO A 227 -9.59 -3.78 -1.56
C PRO A 227 -10.05 -2.89 -0.41
N LYS A 228 -11.02 -1.99 -0.65
CA LYS A 228 -11.60 -1.10 0.37
C LYS A 228 -10.64 -0.12 1.05
N GLU A 229 -9.51 0.23 0.44
CA GLU A 229 -8.54 1.17 1.03
C GLU A 229 -9.11 2.49 1.53
N TYR A 230 -10.16 3.01 0.88
CA TYR A 230 -10.84 4.24 1.31
C TYR A 230 -11.39 4.15 2.75
N TYR A 231 -11.62 2.95 3.29
CA TYR A 231 -12.00 2.79 4.70
C TYR A 231 -10.90 3.22 5.68
N TRP A 232 -9.62 3.21 5.31
CA TRP A 232 -8.51 3.54 6.23
C TRP A 232 -7.55 4.63 5.74
N MET A 233 -7.59 4.99 4.46
CA MET A 233 -6.69 6.00 3.90
C MET A 233 -7.29 7.42 3.88
N GLU A 234 -8.54 7.59 4.32
CA GLU A 234 -9.20 8.90 4.53
C GLU A 234 -8.78 9.61 5.82
#